data_AF-A0A7Z9MIC8-F1
#
_entry.id   AF-A0A7Z9MIC8-F1
#
_cell.length_a   1.000
_cell.length_b   1.000
_cell.length_c   1.000
_cell.angle_alpha   90.00
_cell.angle_beta   90.00
_cell.angle_gamma   90.00
#
_symmetry.space_group_name_H-M   'P 1'
#
loop_
_entity.id
_entity.type
_entity.pdbx_description
1 polymer ?
#
loop_
_entity_poly.entity_id
_entity_poly.type
_entity_poly.pdbx_seq_one_letter_code
_entity_poly.pdbx_strand_id
1 'polypeptide(L)'
;MYGLETIMEMNKEAGDRARELDVQPFMLDDKAQLDEMPPFPFPNIGDDAVEVDKLYERVDTLFCDSSGFGAPGEPALTIDQLMAKLGDLIEEHGEIRVAIESEGQFQIYLGVWK
;
A
#
# COMPACT_ATOMS: atom_id res chain seq x y z
N MET A 1 -21.48 -1.04 -5.70
CA MET A 1 -20.65 -0.29 -4.75
C MET A 1 -20.82 -0.95 -3.41
N TYR A 2 -19.73 -1.37 -2.77
CA TYR A 2 -19.80 -1.98 -1.44
C TYR A 2 -20.29 -0.98 -0.40
N GLY A 3 -21.02 -1.46 0.60
CA GLY A 3 -21.35 -0.67 1.77
C GLY A 3 -20.13 -0.46 2.65
N LEU A 4 -20.17 0.57 3.50
CA LEU A 4 -19.09 0.86 4.46
C LEU A 4 -18.80 -0.33 5.38
N GLU A 5 -19.84 -1.01 5.87
CA GLU A 5 -19.71 -2.21 6.70
C GLU A 5 -18.94 -3.33 5.99
N THR A 6 -19.23 -3.56 4.70
CA THR A 6 -18.52 -4.56 3.89
C THR A 6 -17.04 -4.22 3.74
N ILE A 7 -16.71 -2.95 3.49
CA ILE A 7 -15.31 -2.50 3.37
C ILE A 7 -14.57 -2.69 4.71
N MET A 8 -15.21 -2.34 5.82
CA MET A 8 -14.64 -2.55 7.15
C MET A 8 -14.40 -4.03 7.44
N GLU A 9 -15.35 -4.89 7.10
CA GLU A 9 -15.21 -6.34 7.29
C GLU A 9 -14.09 -6.93 6.41
N MET A 10 -14.01 -6.52 5.13
CA MET A 10 -12.92 -6.94 4.23
C MET A 10 -11.54 -6.55 4.76
N ASN A 11 -11.37 -5.32 5.24
CA ASN A 11 -10.09 -4.86 5.78
C ASN A 11 -9.72 -5.58 7.09
N LYS A 12 -10.71 -5.88 7.93
CA LYS A 12 -10.50 -6.67 9.13
C LYS A 12 -10.09 -8.11 8.80
N GLU A 13 -10.78 -8.75 7.87
CA GLU A 13 -10.42 -10.11 7.42
C GLU A 13 -9.02 -10.14 6.80
N ALA A 14 -8.63 -9.09 6.06
CA ALA A 14 -7.28 -8.96 5.52
C ALA A 14 -6.22 -8.87 6.63
N GLY A 15 -6.46 -8.07 7.68
CA GLY A 15 -5.53 -7.97 8.81
C GLY A 15 -5.47 -9.21 9.69
N ASP A 16 -6.61 -9.86 9.97
CA ASP A 16 -6.65 -11.16 10.65
C ASP A 16 -5.84 -12.21 9.87
N ARG A 17 -6.02 -12.27 8.55
CA ARG A 17 -5.28 -13.20 7.68
C ARG A 17 -3.79 -12.87 7.60
N ALA A 18 -3.42 -11.59 7.56
CA ALA A 18 -2.02 -11.17 7.56
C ALA A 18 -1.32 -11.60 8.85
N ARG A 19 -1.97 -11.46 10.01
CA ARG A 19 -1.46 -11.95 11.29
C ARG A 19 -1.31 -13.47 11.34
N GLU A 20 -2.29 -14.21 10.84
CA GLU A 20 -2.22 -15.69 10.80
C GLU A 20 -1.08 -16.21 9.91
N LEU A 21 -0.79 -15.50 8.82
CA LEU A 21 0.22 -15.88 7.84
C LEU A 21 1.57 -15.19 8.03
N ASP A 22 1.71 -14.37 9.08
CA ASP A 22 2.89 -13.52 9.36
C ASP A 22 3.31 -12.70 8.13
N VAL A 23 2.33 -12.10 7.46
CA VAL A 23 2.54 -11.27 6.27
C VAL A 23 3.16 -9.95 6.71
N GLN A 24 4.35 -9.68 6.20
CA GLN A 24 5.10 -8.45 6.47
C GLN A 24 4.99 -7.47 5.29
N PRO A 25 5.08 -6.15 5.54
CA PRO A 25 5.16 -5.16 4.46
C PRO A 25 6.27 -5.49 3.46
N PHE A 26 6.03 -5.18 2.19
CA PHE A 26 7.01 -5.38 1.14
C PHE A 26 8.15 -4.38 1.29
N MET A 27 9.38 -4.88 1.36
CA MET A 27 10.56 -4.05 1.51
C MET A 27 11.07 -3.60 0.14
N LEU A 28 11.30 -2.29 0.00
CA LEU A 28 11.90 -1.66 -1.15
C LEU A 28 13.19 -0.97 -0.71
N ASP A 29 14.32 -1.45 -1.23
CA ASP A 29 15.65 -0.93 -0.93
C ASP A 29 16.35 -0.34 -2.17
N ASP A 30 15.85 -0.62 -3.37
CA ASP A 30 16.38 -0.10 -4.62
C ASP A 30 15.25 0.36 -5.56
N LYS A 31 15.39 1.56 -6.11
CA LYS A 31 14.50 2.12 -7.13
C LYS A 31 14.44 1.25 -8.38
N ALA A 32 15.50 0.53 -8.72
CA ALA A 32 15.52 -0.39 -9.86
C ALA A 32 14.48 -1.52 -9.72
N GLN A 33 14.07 -1.88 -8.50
CA GLN A 33 13.01 -2.87 -8.28
C GLN A 33 11.65 -2.41 -8.79
N LEU A 34 11.42 -1.09 -8.85
CA LEU A 34 10.14 -0.50 -9.28
C LEU A 34 9.89 -0.71 -10.78
N ASP A 35 10.95 -0.78 -11.60
CA ASP A 35 10.84 -0.96 -13.05
C ASP A 35 10.50 -2.40 -13.45
N GLU A 36 10.85 -3.38 -12.61
CA GLU A 36 10.68 -4.81 -12.91
C GLU A 36 9.45 -5.43 -12.23
N MET A 37 8.89 -4.77 -11.22
CA MET A 37 7.79 -5.32 -10.44
C MET A 37 6.43 -5.19 -11.13
N PRO A 38 5.48 -6.12 -10.88
CA PRO A 38 4.10 -5.91 -11.30
C PRO A 38 3.53 -4.65 -10.60
N PRO A 39 2.47 -4.03 -11.17
CA PRO A 39 1.90 -2.79 -10.63
C PRO A 39 1.50 -2.81 -9.15
N PHE A 40 1.06 -3.97 -8.63
CA PHE A 40 0.64 -4.14 -7.24
C PHE A 40 1.21 -5.44 -6.66
N PRO A 41 2.49 -5.45 -6.23
CA PRO A 41 3.08 -6.57 -5.52
C PRO A 41 2.85 -6.49 -4.00
N PHE A 42 2.20 -5.43 -3.53
CA PHE A 42 2.13 -5.11 -2.11
C PHE A 42 1.16 -6.04 -1.37
N PRO A 43 1.58 -6.62 -0.24
CA PRO A 43 0.71 -7.44 0.58
C PRO A 43 -0.40 -6.58 1.18
N ASN A 44 -1.59 -7.17 1.32
CA ASN A 44 -2.69 -6.56 2.07
C ASN A 44 -2.61 -7.00 3.53
N ILE A 45 -2.37 -6.01 4.40
CA ILE A 45 -2.28 -6.18 5.86
C ILE A 45 -3.50 -5.58 6.57
N GLY A 46 -4.41 -4.93 5.85
CA GLY A 46 -5.64 -4.38 6.42
C GLY A 46 -5.42 -3.58 7.70
N ASP A 47 -6.23 -3.90 8.72
CA ASP A 47 -6.16 -3.23 10.04
C ASP A 47 -4.89 -3.53 10.85
N ASP A 48 -4.07 -4.50 10.43
CA ASP A 48 -2.80 -4.83 11.07
C ASP A 48 -1.71 -3.77 10.83
N ALA A 49 -1.98 -2.78 9.97
CA ALA A 49 -1.15 -1.59 9.82
C ALA A 49 -0.86 -0.89 11.15
N VAL A 50 -1.76 -0.98 12.13
CA VAL A 50 -1.56 -0.43 13.49
C VAL A 50 -0.43 -1.13 14.24
N GLU A 51 -0.21 -2.42 14.00
CA GLU A 51 0.93 -3.15 14.57
C GLU A 51 2.23 -2.79 13.86
N VAL A 52 2.19 -2.59 12.54
CA VAL A 52 3.34 -2.11 11.75
C VAL A 52 3.78 -0.72 12.22
N ASP A 53 2.83 0.18 12.52
CA ASP A 53 3.09 1.52 13.07
C ASP A 53 3.82 1.50 14.44
N LYS A 54 3.78 0.38 15.18
CA LYS A 54 4.53 0.23 16.43
C LYS A 54 5.98 -0.21 16.20
N LEU A 55 6.25 -0.82 15.05
CA LEU A 55 7.55 -1.39 14.69
C LEU A 55 8.38 -0.44 13.83
N TYR A 56 7.72 0.34 12.98
CA TYR A 56 8.35 1.21 11.99
C TYR A 56 7.75 2.62 12.01
N GLU A 57 8.51 3.61 11.54
CA GLU A 57 8.02 4.98 11.45
C GLU A 57 7.26 5.16 10.13
N ARG A 58 5.96 5.47 10.21
CA ARG A 58 5.17 5.79 9.02
C ARG A 58 5.63 7.12 8.42
N VAL A 59 5.98 7.11 7.14
CA VAL A 59 6.46 8.28 6.40
C VAL A 59 5.42 8.85 5.43
N ASP A 60 4.55 8.00 4.87
CA ASP A 60 3.47 8.46 3.97
C ASP A 60 2.28 7.50 3.98
N THR A 61 1.17 7.93 3.41
CA THR A 61 -0.01 7.10 3.12
C THR A 61 -0.53 7.47 1.73
N LEU A 62 -0.34 6.56 0.78
CA LEU A 62 -0.58 6.81 -0.63
C LEU A 62 -1.94 6.26 -1.04
N PHE A 63 -2.73 7.10 -1.71
CA PHE A 63 -4.02 6.71 -2.26
C PHE A 63 -3.89 6.40 -3.74
N CYS A 64 -4.19 5.19 -4.17
CA CYS A 64 -3.95 4.72 -5.53
C CYS A 64 -5.20 4.05 -6.14
N ASP A 65 -5.40 4.25 -7.44
CA ASP A 65 -6.37 3.50 -8.23
C ASP A 65 -5.79 2.14 -8.61
N SER A 66 -6.30 1.06 -8.01
CA SER A 66 -5.83 -0.30 -8.26
C SER A 66 -6.40 -0.91 -9.54
N SER A 67 -7.41 -0.25 -10.14
CA SER A 67 -8.07 -0.74 -11.35
C SER A 67 -7.23 -0.54 -12.62
N GLY A 68 -6.29 0.41 -12.60
CA GLY A 68 -5.47 0.79 -13.75
C GLY A 68 -6.20 1.66 -14.77
N PHE A 69 -7.41 2.12 -14.45
CA PHE A 69 -8.21 3.02 -15.30
C PHE A 69 -8.17 4.47 -14.83
N GLY A 70 -7.49 4.76 -13.70
CA GLY A 70 -7.31 6.12 -13.20
C GLY A 70 -6.57 7.03 -14.18
N ALA A 71 -6.87 8.33 -14.13
CA ALA A 71 -6.29 9.33 -15.02
C ALA A 71 -5.44 10.37 -14.27
N PRO A 72 -4.37 10.91 -14.90
CA PRO A 72 -3.61 12.00 -14.32
C PRO A 72 -4.50 13.21 -14.00
N GLY A 73 -4.50 13.64 -12.74
CA GLY A 73 -5.32 14.75 -12.24
C GLY A 73 -6.49 14.32 -11.35
N GLU A 74 -6.72 13.02 -11.20
CA GLU A 74 -7.61 12.49 -10.17
C GLU A 74 -6.93 12.47 -8.79
N PRO A 75 -7.70 12.45 -7.67
CA PRO A 75 -7.12 12.37 -6.34
C PRO A 75 -6.34 11.08 -6.07
N ALA A 76 -6.73 9.97 -6.71
CA ALA A 76 -6.03 8.70 -6.63
C ALA A 76 -4.86 8.69 -7.61
N LEU A 77 -3.69 8.29 -7.14
CA LEU A 77 -2.51 8.11 -7.98
C LEU A 77 -2.77 7.02 -9.01
N THR A 78 -2.36 7.27 -10.25
CA THR A 78 -2.17 6.19 -11.23
C THR A 78 -0.99 5.30 -10.80
N ILE A 79 -0.87 4.11 -11.42
CA ILE A 79 0.27 3.20 -11.17
C ILE A 79 1.60 3.92 -11.42
N ASP A 80 1.73 4.64 -12.53
CA ASP A 80 2.98 5.36 -12.86
C ASP A 80 3.29 6.45 -11.82
N GLN A 81 2.26 7.16 -11.33
CA GLN A 81 2.43 8.17 -10.29
C GLN A 81 2.79 7.54 -8.94
N LEU A 82 2.23 6.37 -8.62
CA LEU A 82 2.59 5.60 -7.44
C LEU A 82 4.07 5.17 -7.49
N MET A 83 4.52 4.58 -8.60
CA MET A 83 5.91 4.14 -8.74
C MET A 83 6.89 5.31 -8.67
N ALA A 84 6.58 6.44 -9.30
CA ALA A 84 7.39 7.65 -9.18
C ALA A 84 7.50 8.12 -7.72
N LYS A 85 6.36 8.18 -7.01
CA LYS A 85 6.29 8.59 -5.60
C LYS A 85 7.03 7.64 -4.66
N LEU A 86 6.97 6.33 -4.89
CA LEU A 86 7.77 5.35 -4.14
C LEU A 86 9.26 5.53 -4.40
N GLY A 87 9.66 5.80 -5.65
CA GLY A 87 11.04 6.11 -6.00
C GLY A 87 11.56 7.36 -5.26
N ASP A 88 10.75 8.41 -5.16
CA ASP A 88 11.10 9.62 -4.41
C ASP A 88 11.26 9.33 -2.90
N LEU A 89 10.39 8.50 -2.33
CA LEU A 89 10.45 8.10 -0.91
C LEU A 89 11.69 7.24 -0.61
N ILE A 90 12.08 6.36 -1.53
CA ILE A 90 13.33 5.59 -1.42
C ILE A 90 14.54 6.54 -1.45
N GLU A 91 14.54 7.53 -2.35
CA GLU A 91 15.63 8.51 -2.43
C GLU A 91 15.72 9.39 -1.16
N GLU A 92 14.59 9.73 -0.54
CA GLU A 92 14.52 10.57 0.65
C GLU A 92 14.87 9.83 1.95
N HIS A 93 14.43 8.58 2.10
CA HIS A 93 14.51 7.83 3.36
C HIS A 93 15.44 6.61 3.31
N GLY A 94 15.84 6.17 2.12
CA GLY A 94 16.57 4.92 1.91
C GLY A 94 15.60 3.74 1.78
N GLU A 95 15.83 2.69 2.56
CA GLU A 95 14.92 1.53 2.59
C GLU A 95 13.54 1.92 3.13
N ILE A 96 12.49 1.53 2.42
CA ILE A 96 11.10 1.70 2.84
C ILE A 96 10.34 0.37 2.81
N ARG A 97 9.20 0.35 3.50
CA ARG A 97 8.27 -0.77 3.62
C ARG A 97 6.91 -0.32 3.12
N VAL A 98 6.25 -1.12 2.30
CA VAL A 98 4.98 -0.77 1.66
C VAL A 98 3.98 -1.92 1.76
N ALA A 99 2.75 -1.61 2.18
CA ALA A 99 1.66 -2.58 2.26
C ALA A 99 0.31 -1.89 2.06
N ILE A 100 -0.69 -2.66 1.60
CA ILE A 100 -2.08 -2.19 1.52
C ILE A 100 -2.68 -2.24 2.94
N GLU A 101 -3.11 -1.10 3.44
CA GLU A 101 -3.75 -0.99 4.76
C GLU A 101 -5.28 -0.86 4.67
N SER A 102 -5.79 -0.45 3.50
CA SER A 102 -7.21 -0.45 3.24
C SER A 102 -7.48 -0.66 1.76
N GLU A 103 -8.41 -1.54 1.46
CA GLU A 103 -8.83 -1.86 0.10
C GLU A 103 -10.33 -1.57 -0.08
N GLY A 104 -10.64 -0.70 -1.03
CA GLY A 104 -11.98 -0.51 -1.58
C GLY A 104 -12.17 -1.29 -2.88
N GLN A 105 -13.28 -1.04 -3.58
CA GLN A 105 -13.60 -1.78 -4.81
C GLN A 105 -12.60 -1.54 -5.96
N PHE A 106 -12.04 -0.33 -6.06
CA PHE A 106 -11.12 0.08 -7.15
C PHE A 106 -9.95 0.93 -6.64
N GLN A 107 -9.94 1.26 -5.35
CA GLN A 107 -9.05 2.24 -4.76
C GLN A 107 -8.45 1.64 -3.50
N ILE A 108 -7.16 1.84 -3.31
CA ILE A 108 -6.41 1.31 -2.18
C ILE A 108 -5.67 2.43 -1.45
N TYR A 109 -5.45 2.21 -0.16
CA TYR A 109 -4.52 2.98 0.64
C TYR A 109 -3.30 2.11 0.92
N LEU A 110 -2.13 2.64 0.58
CA LEU A 110 -0.84 2.04 0.86
C LEU A 110 -0.20 2.79 2.01
N GLY A 111 0.09 2.09 3.10
CA GLY A 111 0.98 2.60 4.13
C GLY A 111 2.42 2.48 3.66
N VAL A 112 3.23 3.52 3.96
CA VAL A 112 4.67 3.53 3.71
C VAL A 112 5.41 3.81 5.02
N TRP A 113 6.37 2.95 5.36
CA TRP A 113 7.16 3.03 6.58
C TRP A 113 8.66 3.00 6.30
N LYS A 114 9.48 3.45 7.26
CA LYS A 114 10.92 3.23 7.31
C LYS A 114 11.30 2.46 8.57
#